data_AF-A0A959RU38-F1
#
_entry.id   AF-A0A959RU38-F1
#
_cell.length_a   1.000
_cell.length_b   1.000
_cell.length_c   1.000
_cell.angle_alpha   90.00
_cell.angle_beta   90.00
_cell.angle_gamma   90.00
#
_symmetry.space_group_name_H-M   'P 1'
#
loop_
_entity.id
_entity.type
_entity.pdbx_description
1 polymer ?
#
loop_
_entity_poly.entity_id
_entity_poly.type
_entity_poly.pdbx_seq_one_letter_code
_entity_poly.pdbx_strand_id
1 'polypeptide(L)'
;QKSRKSKLEHKVFLAEAGPDPRIAFIESLLRDTNNPGQIVVYNRSFEVMILNAIANDFPEYKDDIDERISRVVDLMIPFQKKWYYTPSMQGSYSIKKVLPALVPELSYGGLQIADGGTASVAFEHLHEEKDIFKIEETRKNLLEYCKLDTLAMVEILNSLIHLID
;
A
#
# COMPACT_ATOMS: atom_id res chain seq x y z
N GLN A 1 9.95 -9.16 -1.37
CA GLN A 1 11.20 -9.34 -2.15
C GLN A 1 11.98 -10.49 -1.55
N LYS A 2 12.54 -11.42 -2.36
CA LYS A 2 13.29 -12.59 -1.83
C LYS A 2 14.77 -12.26 -1.58
N SER A 3 15.36 -11.35 -2.36
CA SER A 3 16.69 -10.75 -2.16
C SER A 3 16.81 -9.41 -2.90
N ARG A 4 17.82 -8.57 -2.61
CA ARG A 4 18.03 -7.26 -3.26
C ARG A 4 18.04 -7.34 -4.80
N LYS A 5 18.49 -8.47 -5.37
CA LYS A 5 18.56 -8.72 -6.82
C LYS A 5 17.42 -9.58 -7.37
N SER A 6 16.50 -10.06 -6.52
CA SER A 6 15.36 -10.85 -6.99
C SER A 6 14.39 -9.97 -7.77
N LYS A 7 13.83 -10.50 -8.86
CA LYS A 7 12.76 -9.84 -9.61
C LYS A 7 11.59 -9.52 -8.68
N LEU A 8 11.03 -8.32 -8.82
CA LEU A 8 9.84 -7.91 -8.09
C LEU A 8 8.62 -8.70 -8.58
N GLU A 9 7.84 -9.21 -7.63
CA GLU A 9 6.55 -9.85 -7.87
C GLU A 9 5.47 -8.89 -7.32
N HIS A 10 4.46 -8.56 -8.12
CA HIS A 10 3.34 -7.72 -7.72
C HIS A 10 2.09 -8.58 -7.55
N LYS A 11 1.49 -8.52 -6.37
CA LYS A 11 0.26 -9.24 -6.02
C LYS A 11 -0.80 -8.21 -5.63
N VAL A 12 -2.04 -8.46 -6.03
CA VAL A 12 -3.13 -7.51 -5.84
C VAL A 12 -4.36 -8.22 -5.28
N PHE A 13 -5.11 -7.49 -4.46
CA PHE A 13 -6.47 -7.81 -4.10
C PHE A 13 -7.32 -6.56 -4.33
N LEU A 14 -8.34 -6.68 -5.17
CA LEU A 14 -9.35 -5.64 -5.36
C LEU A 14 -10.70 -6.35 -5.39
N ALA A 15 -11.52 -6.10 -4.37
CA ALA A 15 -12.80 -6.77 -4.23
C ALA A 15 -13.69 -6.57 -5.48
N GLU A 16 -14.46 -7.61 -5.80
CA GLU A 16 -15.54 -7.51 -6.79
C GLU A 16 -16.81 -7.01 -6.10
N ALA A 17 -17.74 -6.45 -6.89
CA ALA A 17 -19.07 -6.13 -6.39
C ALA A 17 -19.81 -7.42 -6.00
N GLY A 18 -20.55 -7.39 -4.89
CA GLY A 18 -21.35 -8.52 -4.42
C GLY A 18 -21.19 -8.76 -2.92
N PRO A 19 -20.86 -9.99 -2.49
CA PRO A 19 -20.82 -10.35 -1.08
C PRO A 19 -19.69 -9.62 -0.34
N ASP A 20 -19.76 -9.65 0.99
CA ASP A 20 -18.74 -9.09 1.86
C ASP A 20 -17.33 -9.61 1.49
N PRO A 21 -16.42 -8.73 1.06
CA PRO A 21 -15.11 -9.14 0.57
C PRO A 21 -14.09 -9.39 1.68
N ARG A 22 -14.43 -9.16 2.95
CA ARG A 22 -13.45 -9.17 4.06
C ARG A 22 -12.80 -10.55 4.24
N ILE A 23 -13.54 -11.65 4.14
CA ILE A 23 -12.95 -13.00 4.24
C ILE A 23 -11.96 -13.25 3.09
N ALA A 24 -12.37 -12.96 1.85
CA ALA A 24 -11.50 -13.13 0.69
C ALA A 24 -10.24 -12.24 0.77
N PHE A 25 -10.38 -11.03 1.33
CA PHE A 25 -9.25 -10.14 1.60
C PHE A 25 -8.29 -10.75 2.63
N ILE A 26 -8.81 -11.24 3.76
CA ILE A 26 -8.00 -11.88 4.82
C ILE A 26 -7.22 -13.06 4.25
N GLU A 27 -7.90 -13.99 3.56
CA GLU A 27 -7.24 -15.15 2.97
C GLU A 27 -6.15 -14.75 1.97
N SER A 28 -6.41 -13.72 1.16
CA SER A 28 -5.42 -13.17 0.24
C SER A 28 -4.21 -12.59 0.96
N LEU A 29 -4.44 -11.76 1.98
CA LEU A 29 -3.40 -11.14 2.80
C LEU A 29 -2.53 -12.21 3.47
N LEU A 30 -3.13 -13.19 4.14
CA LEU A 30 -2.42 -14.23 4.88
C LEU A 30 -1.58 -15.11 3.96
N ARG A 31 -2.13 -15.51 2.82
CA ARG A 31 -1.43 -16.27 1.78
C ARG A 31 -0.22 -15.51 1.25
N ASP A 32 -0.40 -14.23 0.91
CA ASP A 32 0.62 -13.46 0.21
C ASP A 32 1.70 -12.91 1.14
N THR A 33 1.44 -12.88 2.45
CA THR A 33 2.37 -12.49 3.51
C THR A 33 2.91 -13.68 4.32
N ASN A 34 2.67 -14.92 3.90
CA ASN A 34 3.09 -16.12 4.64
C ASN A 34 4.62 -16.30 4.75
N ASN A 35 5.39 -15.65 3.87
CA ASN A 35 6.85 -15.74 3.94
C ASN A 35 7.38 -14.97 5.17
N PRO A 36 8.43 -15.49 5.84
CA PRO A 36 9.06 -14.79 6.95
C PRO A 36 9.72 -13.48 6.48
N GLY A 37 9.83 -12.52 7.39
CA GLY A 37 10.43 -11.20 7.13
C GLY A 37 9.51 -10.04 7.47
N GLN A 38 10.05 -8.82 7.44
CA GLN A 38 9.32 -7.61 7.77
C GLN A 38 8.31 -7.24 6.68
N ILE A 39 7.15 -6.74 7.09
CA ILE A 39 6.12 -6.19 6.21
C ILE A 39 6.27 -4.66 6.25
N VAL A 40 6.81 -4.10 5.19
CA VAL A 40 7.03 -2.65 5.09
C VAL A 40 5.73 -1.99 4.66
N VAL A 41 5.30 -0.99 5.42
CA VAL A 41 4.14 -0.14 5.11
C VAL A 41 4.51 1.34 5.19
N TYR A 42 3.63 2.21 4.72
CA TYR A 42 3.78 3.66 4.85
C TYR A 42 2.60 4.22 5.64
N ASN A 43 2.81 4.51 6.94
CA ASN A 43 1.77 4.78 7.95
C ASN A 43 1.25 3.54 8.70
N ARG A 44 2.12 2.94 9.51
CA ARG A 44 1.82 1.74 10.31
C ARG A 44 0.63 1.90 11.23
N SER A 45 0.42 3.09 11.81
CA SER A 45 -0.70 3.31 12.73
C SER A 45 -2.04 3.07 12.07
N PHE A 46 -2.20 3.49 10.81
CA PHE A 46 -3.42 3.26 10.04
C PHE A 46 -3.59 1.78 9.69
N GLU A 47 -2.56 1.16 9.11
CA GLU A 47 -2.63 -0.26 8.72
C GLU A 47 -2.93 -1.19 9.90
N VAL A 48 -2.24 -0.97 11.03
CA VAL A 48 -2.44 -1.76 12.24
C VAL A 48 -3.81 -1.51 12.86
N MET A 49 -4.36 -0.29 12.77
CA MET A 49 -5.74 -0.02 13.21
C MET A 49 -6.75 -0.85 12.41
N ILE A 50 -6.62 -0.89 11.09
CA ILE A 50 -7.50 -1.67 10.21
C ILE A 50 -7.35 -3.17 10.48
N LEU A 51 -6.12 -3.68 10.58
CA LEU A 51 -5.88 -5.09 10.88
C LEU A 51 -6.45 -5.52 12.24
N ASN A 52 -6.33 -4.68 13.27
CA ASN A 52 -6.96 -4.97 14.57
C ASN A 52 -8.49 -4.99 14.47
N ALA A 53 -9.10 -4.10 13.69
CA ALA A 53 -10.55 -4.12 13.47
C ALA A 53 -10.99 -5.42 12.80
N ILE A 54 -10.25 -5.87 11.78
CA ILE A 54 -10.50 -7.16 11.11
C ILE A 54 -10.35 -8.32 12.09
N ALA A 55 -9.29 -8.31 12.92
CA ALA A 55 -9.06 -9.36 13.91
C ALA A 55 -10.16 -9.44 14.99
N ASN A 56 -10.83 -8.31 15.29
CA ASN A 56 -11.98 -8.28 16.18
C ASN A 56 -13.26 -8.78 15.50
N ASP A 57 -13.47 -8.42 14.23
CA ASP A 57 -14.63 -8.84 13.45
C ASP A 57 -14.60 -10.33 13.10
N PHE A 58 -13.40 -10.89 12.92
CA PHE A 58 -13.17 -12.29 12.55
C PHE A 58 -12.15 -12.96 13.51
N PRO A 59 -12.57 -13.32 14.74
CA PRO A 59 -11.69 -13.87 15.76
C PRO A 59 -10.96 -15.15 15.35
N GLU A 60 -11.50 -15.93 14.39
CA GLU A 60 -10.86 -17.13 13.85
C GLU A 60 -9.55 -16.87 13.11
N TYR A 61 -9.33 -15.63 12.62
CA TYR A 61 -8.07 -15.23 11.97
C TYR A 61 -7.17 -14.39 12.89
N LYS A 62 -7.56 -14.19 14.15
CA LYS A 62 -6.91 -13.25 15.06
C LYS A 62 -5.42 -13.53 15.23
N ASP A 63 -5.05 -14.77 15.55
CA ASP A 63 -3.65 -15.14 15.81
C ASP A 63 -2.78 -14.94 14.56
N ASP A 64 -3.33 -15.27 13.39
CA ASP A 64 -2.67 -15.06 12.10
C ASP A 64 -2.48 -13.58 11.78
N ILE A 65 -3.47 -12.73 12.07
CA ILE A 65 -3.40 -11.29 11.85
C ILE A 65 -2.42 -10.64 12.84
N ASP A 66 -2.46 -11.02 14.11
CA ASP A 66 -1.54 -10.55 15.16
C ASP A 66 -0.08 -10.87 14.78
N GLU A 67 0.17 -12.05 14.21
CA GLU A 67 1.48 -12.44 13.66
C GLU A 67 1.93 -11.44 12.60
N ARG A 68 1.06 -11.09 11.63
CA ARG A 68 1.41 -10.12 10.57
C ARG A 68 1.68 -8.75 11.16
N ILE A 69 0.84 -8.27 12.08
CA ILE A 69 1.02 -6.99 12.79
C ILE A 69 2.40 -6.92 13.47
N SER A 70 2.86 -8.03 14.07
CA SER A 70 4.16 -8.09 14.75
C SER A 70 5.35 -7.84 13.81
N ARG A 71 5.18 -8.12 12.51
CA ARG A 71 6.20 -7.93 11.47
C ARG A 71 6.10 -6.60 10.74
N VAL A 72 5.06 -5.80 11.00
CA VAL A 72 4.85 -4.51 10.31
C VAL A 72 5.86 -3.46 10.78
N VAL A 73 6.60 -2.90 9.82
CA VAL A 73 7.54 -1.79 10.01
C VAL A 73 7.14 -0.59 9.15
N ASP A 74 7.37 0.62 9.66
CA ASP A 74 6.91 1.85 9.02
C ASP A 74 8.04 2.59 8.30
N LEU A 75 7.96 2.64 6.96
CA LEU A 75 8.91 3.37 6.12
C LEU A 75 8.71 4.90 6.20
N MET A 76 7.60 5.37 6.77
CA MET A 76 7.34 6.79 6.95
C MET A 76 8.23 7.42 8.04
N ILE A 77 8.75 6.63 8.99
CA ILE A 77 9.43 7.12 10.20
C ILE A 77 10.60 8.07 9.90
N PRO A 78 11.57 7.74 9.01
CA PRO A 78 12.71 8.62 8.76
C PRO A 78 12.30 10.02 8.29
N PHE A 79 11.23 10.10 7.50
CA PHE A 79 10.71 11.36 6.96
C PHE A 79 9.85 12.11 7.98
N GLN A 80 8.97 11.40 8.70
CA GLN A 80 8.13 11.99 9.75
C GLN A 80 8.98 12.60 10.88
N LYS A 81 10.06 11.91 11.27
CA LYS A 81 11.01 12.39 12.30
C LYS A 81 12.05 13.38 11.77
N LYS A 82 12.04 13.66 10.46
CA LYS A 82 13.00 14.54 9.78
C LYS A 82 14.46 14.09 9.94
N TRP A 83 14.69 12.79 10.13
CA TRP A 83 16.05 12.22 10.10
C TRP A 83 16.62 12.28 8.68
N TYR A 84 15.75 12.18 7.69
CA TYR A 84 16.06 12.48 6.30
C TYR A 84 15.05 13.51 5.77
N TYR A 85 15.55 14.58 5.16
CA TYR A 85 14.72 15.64 4.60
C TYR A 85 15.45 16.32 3.44
N THR A 86 14.71 16.62 2.37
CA THR A 86 15.19 17.48 1.27
C THR A 86 14.20 18.62 1.04
N PRO A 87 14.64 19.81 0.59
CA PRO A 87 13.75 20.94 0.33
C PRO A 87 12.59 20.63 -0.65
N SER A 88 12.80 19.71 -1.59
CA SER A 88 11.78 19.29 -2.56
C SER A 88 10.57 18.58 -1.92
N MET A 89 10.70 18.08 -0.69
CA MET A 89 9.58 17.52 0.08
C MET A 89 8.59 18.58 0.59
N GLN A 90 8.97 19.87 0.58
CA GLN A 90 8.10 21.00 0.95
C GLN A 90 7.47 20.84 2.34
N GLY A 91 8.24 20.35 3.31
CA GLY A 91 7.77 20.09 4.67
C GLY A 91 6.80 18.91 4.83
N SER A 92 6.45 18.19 3.75
CA SER A 92 5.60 17.01 3.78
C SER A 92 6.43 15.74 3.93
N TYR A 93 5.88 14.75 4.64
CA TYR A 93 6.40 13.38 4.69
C TYR A 93 5.44 12.39 4.01
N SER A 94 4.47 12.86 3.22
CA SER A 94 3.60 11.96 2.45
C SER A 94 4.40 11.24 1.37
N ILE A 95 4.06 9.98 1.09
CA ILE A 95 4.76 9.18 0.07
C ILE A 95 4.79 9.88 -1.30
N LYS A 96 3.76 10.67 -1.62
CA LYS A 96 3.64 11.42 -2.88
C LYS A 96 4.59 12.60 -3.01
N LYS A 97 5.06 13.12 -1.89
CA LYS A 97 6.07 14.19 -1.85
C LYS A 97 7.47 13.62 -1.65
N VAL A 98 7.59 12.53 -0.89
CA VAL A 98 8.86 11.84 -0.66
C VAL A 98 9.34 11.12 -1.93
N LEU A 99 8.48 10.38 -2.63
CA LEU A 99 8.86 9.62 -3.83
C LEU A 99 9.57 10.49 -4.89
N PRO A 100 8.96 11.56 -5.44
CA PRO A 100 9.64 12.38 -6.46
C PRO A 100 10.83 13.17 -5.90
N ALA A 101 10.94 13.33 -4.58
CA ALA A 101 12.09 13.98 -3.96
C ALA A 101 13.33 13.08 -3.92
N LEU A 102 13.15 11.76 -3.82
CA LEU A 102 14.23 10.76 -3.79
C LEU A 102 14.44 10.09 -5.15
N VAL A 103 13.39 10.01 -5.97
CA VAL A 103 13.33 9.27 -7.23
C VAL A 103 12.58 10.14 -8.26
N PRO A 104 13.23 11.18 -8.82
CA PRO A 104 12.57 12.22 -9.63
C PRO A 104 11.83 11.70 -10.88
N GLU A 105 12.22 10.53 -11.37
CA GLU A 105 11.60 9.82 -12.49
C GLU A 105 10.23 9.20 -12.15
N LEU A 106 9.87 9.10 -10.86
CA LEU A 106 8.59 8.56 -10.42
C LEU A 106 7.74 9.62 -9.70
N SER A 107 6.48 9.73 -10.13
CA SER A 107 5.49 10.56 -9.46
C SER A 107 4.07 10.06 -9.74
N TYR A 108 3.12 10.59 -8.98
CA TYR A 108 1.69 10.31 -9.15
C TYR A 108 1.03 11.18 -10.23
N GLY A 109 1.78 12.10 -10.87
CA GLY A 109 1.22 13.17 -11.72
C GLY A 109 0.61 12.73 -13.06
N GLY A 110 0.63 11.44 -13.38
CA GLY A 110 0.02 10.88 -14.60
C GLY A 110 -1.15 9.92 -14.32
N LEU A 111 -1.52 9.70 -13.06
CA LEU A 111 -2.59 8.78 -12.71
C LEU A 111 -3.95 9.48 -12.69
N GLN A 112 -4.98 8.78 -13.18
CA GLN A 112 -6.38 9.23 -13.08
C GLN A 112 -6.84 9.27 -11.62
N ILE A 113 -6.39 8.31 -10.81
CA ILE A 113 -6.55 8.29 -9.36
C ILE A 113 -5.18 8.51 -8.75
N ALA A 114 -5.00 9.64 -8.07
CA ALA A 114 -3.71 10.04 -7.50
C ALA A 114 -3.75 10.23 -5.98
N ASP A 115 -4.87 9.91 -5.33
CA ASP A 115 -4.99 9.96 -3.87
C ASP A 115 -5.96 8.97 -3.26
N GLY A 116 -5.69 8.62 -2.00
CA GLY A 116 -6.46 7.64 -1.24
C GLY A 116 -7.91 8.03 -0.98
N GLY A 117 -8.23 9.33 -0.90
CA GLY A 117 -9.62 9.78 -0.77
C GLY A 117 -10.40 9.50 -2.04
N THR A 118 -9.87 9.94 -3.18
CA THR A 118 -10.45 9.65 -4.50
C THR A 118 -10.51 8.15 -4.77
N ALA A 119 -9.49 7.38 -4.39
CA ALA A 119 -9.48 5.93 -4.52
C ALA A 119 -10.59 5.27 -3.70
N SER A 120 -10.80 5.72 -2.46
CA SER A 120 -11.85 5.18 -1.59
C SER A 120 -13.25 5.44 -2.17
N VAL A 121 -13.51 6.66 -2.64
CA VAL A 121 -14.79 7.03 -3.27
C VAL A 121 -15.01 6.25 -4.57
N ALA A 122 -13.97 6.12 -5.41
CA ALA A 122 -14.05 5.36 -6.64
C ALA A 122 -14.34 3.88 -6.38
N PHE A 123 -13.74 3.30 -5.34
CA PHE A 123 -14.00 1.92 -4.93
C PHE A 123 -15.42 1.75 -4.36
N GLU A 124 -15.92 2.69 -3.57
CA GLU A 124 -17.31 2.68 -3.07
C GLU A 124 -18.31 2.72 -4.23
N HIS A 125 -18.11 3.60 -5.21
CA HIS A 125 -18.98 3.71 -6.38
C HIS A 125 -19.01 2.45 -7.26
N LEU A 126 -17.96 1.62 -7.26
CA LEU A 126 -17.97 0.36 -8.00
C LEU A 126 -19.07 -0.60 -7.56
N HIS A 127 -19.58 -0.47 -6.32
CA HIS A 127 -20.64 -1.32 -5.81
C HIS A 127 -21.99 -1.08 -6.51
N GLU A 128 -22.23 0.16 -6.96
CA GLU A 128 -23.51 0.57 -7.54
C GLU A 128 -23.45 0.77 -9.06
N GLU A 129 -22.25 0.88 -9.63
CA GLU A 129 -22.05 1.05 -11.07
C GLU A 129 -22.50 -0.18 -11.86
N LYS A 130 -23.15 0.07 -13.01
CA LYS A 130 -23.69 -0.97 -13.90
C LYS A 130 -23.09 -0.91 -15.30
N ASP A 131 -22.46 0.21 -15.65
CA ASP A 131 -21.75 0.36 -16.91
C ASP A 131 -20.42 -0.40 -16.85
N ILE A 132 -20.37 -1.52 -17.58
CA ILE A 132 -19.20 -2.41 -17.62
C ILE A 132 -17.92 -1.69 -18.02
N PHE A 133 -18.00 -0.70 -18.92
CA PHE A 133 -16.81 0.01 -19.40
C PHE A 133 -16.25 0.92 -18.31
N LYS A 134 -17.13 1.59 -17.55
CA LYS A 134 -16.72 2.41 -16.39
C LYS A 134 -16.19 1.57 -15.25
N ILE A 135 -16.77 0.39 -15.01
CA ILE A 135 -16.25 -0.56 -14.01
C ILE A 135 -14.83 -0.96 -14.38
N GLU A 136 -14.60 -1.42 -15.60
CA GLU A 136 -13.28 -1.84 -16.07
C GLU A 136 -12.26 -0.69 -15.99
N GLU A 137 -12.63 0.51 -16.43
CA GLU A 137 -11.77 1.69 -16.37
C GLU A 137 -11.42 2.07 -14.92
N THR A 138 -12.41 2.14 -14.03
CA THR A 138 -12.20 2.49 -12.61
C THR A 138 -11.32 1.46 -11.92
N ARG A 139 -11.56 0.17 -12.16
CA ARG A 139 -10.73 -0.92 -11.60
C ARG A 139 -9.29 -0.83 -12.10
N LYS A 140 -9.08 -0.57 -13.39
CA LYS A 140 -7.74 -0.35 -13.95
C LYS A 140 -7.03 0.81 -13.26
N ASN A 141 -7.71 1.95 -13.10
CA ASN A 141 -7.13 3.14 -12.46
C ASN A 141 -6.79 2.90 -10.97
N LEU A 142 -7.63 2.17 -10.23
CA LEU A 142 -7.36 1.76 -8.85
C LEU A 142 -6.13 0.85 -8.76
N LEU A 143 -6.02 -0.12 -9.66
CA LEU A 143 -4.89 -1.05 -9.70
C LEU A 143 -3.57 -0.36 -10.08
N GLU A 144 -3.60 0.60 -11.01
CA GLU A 144 -2.43 1.42 -11.36
C GLU A 144 -1.96 2.28 -10.17
N TYR A 145 -2.90 2.91 -9.47
CA TYR A 145 -2.62 3.66 -8.23
C TYR A 145 -2.02 2.76 -7.15
N CYS A 146 -2.65 1.64 -6.84
CA CYS A 146 -2.20 0.68 -5.83
C CYS A 146 -0.80 0.10 -6.15
N LYS A 147 -0.55 -0.18 -7.43
CA LYS A 147 0.76 -0.62 -7.90
C LYS A 147 1.84 0.43 -7.65
N LEU A 148 1.54 1.71 -7.93
CA LEU A 148 2.50 2.79 -7.70
C LEU A 148 2.74 3.01 -6.20
N ASP A 149 1.72 2.97 -5.34
CA ASP A 149 1.88 3.08 -3.87
C ASP A 149 2.85 2.01 -3.35
N THR A 150 2.73 0.76 -3.81
CA THR A 150 3.63 -0.33 -3.42
C THR A 150 5.04 -0.16 -4.00
N LEU A 151 5.15 0.17 -5.28
CA LEU A 151 6.45 0.39 -5.93
C LEU A 151 7.20 1.57 -5.31
N ALA A 152 6.48 2.63 -4.94
CA ALA A 152 7.04 3.80 -4.30
C ALA A 152 7.78 3.44 -3.01
N MET A 153 7.23 2.56 -2.18
CA MET A 153 7.91 2.09 -0.96
C MET A 153 9.19 1.33 -1.29
N VAL A 154 9.19 0.49 -2.33
CA VAL A 154 10.38 -0.25 -2.77
C VAL A 154 11.48 0.71 -3.22
N GLU A 155 11.15 1.69 -4.07
CA GLU A 155 12.14 2.62 -4.59
C GLU A 155 12.64 3.60 -3.52
N ILE A 156 11.77 4.08 -2.63
CA ILE A 156 12.19 4.89 -1.47
C ILE A 156 13.16 4.10 -0.58
N LEU A 157 12.85 2.83 -0.26
CA LEU A 157 13.72 2.00 0.54
C LEU A 157 15.07 1.76 -0.14
N ASN A 158 15.06 1.48 -1.45
CA ASN A 158 16.29 1.36 -2.24
C ASN A 158 17.12 2.65 -2.16
N SER A 159 16.52 3.82 -2.38
CA SER A 159 17.22 5.10 -2.29
C SER A 159 17.84 5.32 -0.90
N LEU A 160 17.12 4.99 0.19
CA LEU A 160 17.65 5.10 1.54
C LEU A 160 18.84 4.16 1.79
N ILE A 161 18.79 2.93 1.28
CA ILE A 161 19.89 1.96 1.42
C ILE A 161 21.14 2.46 0.69
N HIS A 162 21.00 2.98 -0.53
CA HIS A 162 22.14 3.52 -1.31
C HIS A 162 22.81 4.74 -0.68
N LEU A 163 22.19 5.41 0.29
CA LEU A 163 22.80 6.53 1.01
C LEU A 163 23.70 6.07 2.17
N ILE A 164 23.57 4.81 2.59
CA ILE A 164 24.28 4.24 3.73
C ILE A 164 25.40 3.28 3.27
N ASP A 165 25.26 2.71 2.06
CA ASP A 165 26.32 1.97 1.35
C ASP A 165 27.42 2.93 0.82
#